data_AF-A0A7V8FUF8-F1
#
_entry.id   AF-A0A7V8FUF8-F1
#
_cell.length_a   1.000
_cell.length_b   1.000
_cell.length_c   1.000
_cell.angle_alpha   90.00
_cell.angle_beta   90.00
_cell.angle_gamma   90.00
#
_symmetry.space_group_name_H-M   'P 1'
#
loop_
_entity.id
_entity.type
_entity.pdbx_description
1 polymer ?
#
loop_
_entity_poly.entity_id
_entity_poly.type
_entity_poly.pdbx_seq_one_letter_code
_entity_poly.pdbx_strand_id
1 'polypeptide(L)'
;MDWKDLAGIVGKAAPIVGGILGGPAGAAVGGLVATALGTDATPDAVSAAILQDPEAAVKLKELEVNSKVQLQQLSVTAEQNRLQAATAQYAAEAADRDSARKLAAQQPKDWIRPTITVLLTLGAGGIVWAILSGVAESLLRDTTASLTVGTLIGYWFNELKQVLAFYFGTTGEAQRAGDEIRQFATSPGTVTVPDNTLAGK
;
A
#
# COMPACT_ATOMS: atom_id res chain seq x y z
N MET A 1 8.36 -2.36 -18.75
CA MET A 1 7.02 -2.96 -18.95
C MET A 1 6.63 -3.67 -17.66
N ASP A 2 5.36 -3.75 -17.28
CA ASP A 2 4.98 -4.39 -16.01
C ASP A 2 4.35 -5.77 -16.22
N TRP A 3 4.43 -6.66 -15.21
CA TRP A 3 3.79 -7.98 -15.24
C TRP A 3 2.28 -7.91 -15.56
N LYS A 4 1.65 -6.81 -15.15
CA LYS A 4 0.24 -6.53 -15.42
C LYS A 4 -0.05 -6.29 -16.90
N ASP A 5 0.88 -5.68 -17.62
CA ASP A 5 0.74 -5.44 -19.06
C ASP A 5 0.90 -6.74 -19.84
N LEU A 6 1.79 -7.63 -19.38
CA LEU A 6 2.00 -8.95 -19.97
C LEU A 6 0.85 -9.92 -19.73
N ALA A 7 0.11 -9.75 -18.64
CA ALA A 7 -1.01 -10.61 -18.27
C ALA A 7 -2.05 -10.72 -19.39
N GLY A 8 -2.32 -9.62 -20.11
CA GLY A 8 -3.27 -9.62 -21.23
C GLY A 8 -2.78 -10.37 -22.48
N ILE A 9 -1.46 -10.42 -22.69
CA ILE A 9 -0.84 -11.15 -23.81
C ILE A 9 -0.77 -12.64 -23.46
N VAL A 10 -0.20 -12.96 -22.29
CA VAL A 10 -0.07 -14.32 -21.78
C VAL A 10 -1.44 -14.97 -21.59
N GLY A 11 -2.43 -14.22 -21.10
CA GLY A 11 -3.79 -14.70 -20.84
C GLY A 11 -4.54 -15.19 -22.09
N LYS A 12 -4.13 -14.78 -23.30
CA LYS A 12 -4.71 -15.30 -24.55
C LYS A 12 -4.31 -16.74 -24.84
N ALA A 13 -3.08 -17.12 -24.46
CA ALA A 13 -2.57 -18.48 -24.63
C ALA A 13 -2.81 -19.33 -23.37
N ALA A 14 -2.54 -18.76 -22.19
CA ALA A 14 -2.62 -19.41 -20.89
C ALA A 14 -3.43 -18.54 -19.90
N PRO A 15 -4.78 -18.70 -19.86
CA PRO A 15 -5.66 -17.87 -19.02
C PRO A 15 -5.35 -17.88 -17.52
N ILE A 16 -5.00 -19.03 -16.93
CA ILE A 16 -4.71 -19.14 -15.49
C ILE A 16 -3.39 -18.45 -15.18
N VAL A 17 -2.37 -18.68 -16.02
CA VAL A 17 -1.07 -18.02 -15.89
C VAL A 17 -1.23 -16.52 -16.01
N GLY A 18 -1.94 -16.03 -17.04
CA GLY A 18 -2.20 -14.61 -17.24
C GLY A 18 -2.98 -13.97 -16.09
N GLY A 19 -3.98 -14.67 -15.54
CA GLY A 19 -4.74 -14.20 -14.38
C GLY A 19 -3.88 -13.97 -13.13
N ILE A 20 -2.94 -14.88 -12.85
CA ILE A 20 -2.03 -14.74 -11.71
C ILE A 20 -0.93 -13.71 -12.01
N LEU A 21 -0.42 -13.67 -13.24
CA LEU A 21 0.58 -12.71 -13.70
C LEU A 21 0.12 -11.25 -13.53
N GLY A 22 -1.17 -11.00 -13.76
CA GLY A 22 -1.80 -9.68 -13.58
C GLY A 22 -2.19 -9.34 -12.15
N GLY A 23 -2.05 -10.29 -11.22
CA GLY A 23 -2.36 -10.14 -9.81
C GLY A 23 -1.14 -9.83 -8.94
N PRO A 24 -1.32 -9.64 -7.63
CA PRO A 24 -0.23 -9.38 -6.68
C PRO A 24 0.79 -10.52 -6.58
N ALA A 25 0.42 -11.73 -7.00
CA ALA A 25 1.32 -12.88 -7.10
C ALA A 25 2.05 -12.98 -8.47
N GLY A 26 1.98 -11.92 -9.29
CA GLY A 26 2.48 -11.93 -10.66
C GLY A 26 3.98 -12.15 -10.79
N ALA A 27 4.78 -11.66 -9.83
CA ALA A 27 6.23 -11.89 -9.82
C ALA A 27 6.59 -13.38 -9.61
N ALA A 28 5.84 -14.11 -8.78
CA ALA A 28 6.09 -15.53 -8.53
C ALA A 28 5.83 -16.38 -9.78
N VAL A 29 4.75 -16.08 -10.51
CA VAL A 29 4.42 -16.77 -11.78
C VAL A 29 5.29 -16.28 -12.94
N GLY A 30 5.73 -15.02 -12.91
CA GLY A 30 6.69 -14.47 -13.87
C GLY A 30 7.99 -15.25 -13.92
N GLY A 31 8.51 -15.70 -12.79
CA GLY A 31 9.69 -16.58 -12.74
C GLY A 31 9.47 -17.97 -13.38
N LEU A 32 8.27 -18.55 -13.20
CA LEU A 32 7.91 -19.83 -13.84
C LEU A 32 7.80 -19.69 -15.35
N VAL A 33 7.19 -18.59 -15.82
CA VAL A 33 7.09 -18.25 -17.23
C VAL A 33 8.48 -18.03 -17.84
N ALA A 34 9.33 -17.26 -17.16
CA ALA A 34 10.70 -17.02 -17.61
C ALA A 34 11.51 -18.31 -17.74
N THR A 35 11.37 -19.22 -16.77
CA THR A 35 12.00 -20.55 -16.80
C THR A 35 11.50 -21.38 -17.98
N ALA A 36 10.19 -21.38 -18.25
CA ALA A 36 9.61 -22.11 -19.37
C ALA A 36 10.03 -21.54 -20.74
N LEU A 37 10.27 -20.24 -20.82
CA LEU A 37 10.74 -19.55 -22.03
C LEU A 37 12.26 -19.50 -22.16
N GLY A 38 13.01 -19.92 -21.13
CA GLY A 38 14.48 -19.88 -21.12
C GLY A 38 15.05 -18.46 -21.09
N THR A 39 14.36 -17.52 -20.43
CA THR A 39 14.74 -16.11 -20.38
C THR A 39 14.86 -15.63 -18.93
N ASP A 40 15.29 -14.39 -18.74
CA ASP A 40 15.41 -13.78 -17.42
C ASP A 40 14.02 -13.53 -16.80
N ALA A 41 13.94 -13.63 -15.47
CA ALA A 41 12.71 -13.41 -14.70
C ALA A 41 12.35 -11.92 -14.56
N THR A 42 12.41 -11.18 -15.68
CA THR A 42 12.00 -9.78 -15.77
C THR A 42 10.85 -9.63 -16.76
N PRO A 43 9.93 -8.69 -16.55
CA PRO A 43 8.84 -8.43 -17.50
C PRO A 43 9.37 -8.16 -18.92
N ASP A 44 10.41 -7.34 -19.04
CA ASP A 44 10.93 -6.93 -20.34
C ASP A 44 11.56 -8.12 -21.11
N ALA A 45 12.29 -9.00 -20.42
CA ALA A 45 12.89 -10.19 -21.04
C ALA A 45 11.82 -11.22 -21.46
N VAL A 46 10.82 -11.46 -20.60
CA VAL A 46 9.67 -12.33 -20.92
C VAL A 46 8.86 -11.77 -22.09
N SER A 47 8.63 -10.46 -22.12
CA SER A 47 7.96 -9.80 -23.24
C SER A 47 8.71 -10.01 -24.57
N ALA A 48 10.02 -9.76 -24.56
CA ALA A 48 10.87 -9.95 -25.72
C ALA A 48 10.87 -11.42 -26.19
N ALA A 49 10.95 -12.38 -25.27
CA ALA A 49 10.89 -13.80 -25.58
C ALA A 49 9.55 -14.20 -26.23
N ILE A 50 8.42 -13.67 -25.73
CA ILE A 50 7.10 -13.94 -26.31
C ILE A 50 6.96 -13.34 -27.72
N LEU A 51 7.54 -12.16 -27.96
CA LEU A 51 7.48 -11.50 -29.28
C LEU A 51 8.42 -12.13 -30.31
N GLN A 52 9.55 -12.67 -29.87
CA GLN A 52 10.57 -13.27 -30.74
C GLN A 52 10.29 -14.73 -31.07
N ASP A 53 9.59 -15.46 -30.19
CA ASP A 53 9.31 -16.88 -30.35
C ASP A 53 7.80 -17.15 -30.58
N PRO A 54 7.38 -17.50 -31.81
CA PRO A 54 6.01 -17.91 -32.10
C PRO A 54 5.56 -19.16 -31.31
N GLU A 55 6.49 -20.01 -30.88
CA GLU A 55 6.21 -21.19 -30.05
C GLU A 55 6.03 -20.85 -28.56
N ALA A 56 6.31 -19.60 -28.14
CA ALA A 56 6.12 -19.18 -26.76
C ALA A 56 4.68 -19.42 -26.28
N ALA A 57 3.68 -19.22 -27.15
CA ALA A 57 2.28 -19.49 -26.83
C ALA A 57 2.02 -20.98 -26.53
N VAL A 58 2.70 -21.89 -27.23
CA VAL A 58 2.61 -23.33 -27.01
C VAL A 58 3.26 -23.71 -25.70
N LYS A 59 4.47 -23.20 -25.43
CA LYS A 59 5.20 -23.42 -24.15
C LYS A 59 4.42 -22.90 -22.94
N LEU A 60 3.80 -21.72 -23.07
CA LEU A 60 2.92 -21.15 -22.03
C LEU A 60 1.69 -22.03 -21.79
N LYS A 61 1.09 -22.56 -22.87
CA LYS A 61 -0.06 -23.46 -22.74
C LYS A 61 0.32 -24.78 -22.08
N GLU A 62 1.47 -25.33 -22.46
CA GLU A 62 2.01 -26.55 -21.87
C GLU A 62 2.33 -26.38 -20.39
N LEU A 63 2.96 -25.26 -20.00
CA LEU A 63 3.17 -24.89 -18.61
C LEU A 63 1.85 -24.84 -17.83
N GLU A 64 0.82 -24.21 -18.40
CA GLU A 64 -0.50 -24.15 -17.77
C GLU A 64 -1.14 -25.53 -17.59
N VAL A 65 -1.04 -26.40 -18.59
CA VAL A 65 -1.62 -27.75 -18.54
C VAL A 65 -0.88 -28.62 -17.53
N ASN A 66 0.45 -28.63 -17.58
CA ASN A 66 1.29 -29.45 -16.72
C ASN A 66 1.21 -29.00 -15.24
N SER A 67 1.04 -27.71 -15.00
CA SER A 67 0.98 -27.13 -13.66
C SER A 67 -0.42 -26.68 -13.25
N LYS A 68 -1.47 -27.11 -13.95
CA LYS A 68 -2.85 -26.59 -13.77
C LYS A 68 -3.31 -26.58 -12.32
N VAL A 69 -3.14 -27.70 -11.61
CA VAL A 69 -3.56 -27.85 -10.21
C VAL A 69 -2.77 -26.91 -9.30
N GLN A 70 -1.47 -26.77 -9.53
CA GLN A 70 -0.59 -25.91 -8.74
C GLN A 70 -0.92 -24.43 -8.98
N LEU A 71 -1.17 -24.05 -10.24
CA LEU A 71 -1.58 -22.70 -10.60
C LEU A 71 -2.96 -22.35 -10.04
N GLN A 72 -3.91 -23.28 -10.07
CA GLN A 72 -5.22 -23.09 -9.42
C GLN A 72 -5.06 -22.93 -7.91
N GLN A 73 -4.22 -23.73 -7.27
CA GLN A 73 -3.93 -23.60 -5.85
C GLN A 73 -3.29 -22.23 -5.54
N LEU A 74 -2.32 -21.78 -6.35
CA LEU A 74 -1.72 -20.45 -6.23
C LEU A 74 -2.75 -19.34 -6.39
N SER A 75 -3.67 -19.46 -7.34
CA SER A 75 -4.75 -18.49 -7.55
C SER A 75 -5.69 -18.42 -6.35
N VAL A 76 -6.10 -19.57 -5.80
CA VAL A 76 -6.96 -19.64 -4.61
C VAL A 76 -6.24 -19.07 -3.39
N THR A 77 -4.97 -19.44 -3.17
CA THR A 77 -4.17 -18.91 -2.07
C THR A 77 -3.96 -17.41 -2.20
N ALA A 78 -3.70 -16.90 -3.40
CA ALA A 78 -3.56 -15.47 -3.64
C ALA A 78 -4.85 -14.70 -3.31
N GLU A 79 -6.01 -15.25 -3.71
CA GLU A 79 -7.30 -14.64 -3.40
C GLU A 79 -7.64 -14.75 -1.91
N GLN A 80 -7.33 -15.88 -1.27
CA GLN A 80 -7.48 -16.04 0.18
C GLN A 80 -6.60 -15.04 0.95
N ASN A 81 -5.35 -14.84 0.54
CA ASN A 81 -4.46 -13.84 1.14
C ASN A 81 -5.02 -12.43 0.95
N ARG A 82 -5.57 -12.11 -0.22
CA ARG A 82 -6.22 -10.82 -0.50
C ARG A 82 -7.43 -10.60 0.40
N LEU A 83 -8.29 -11.61 0.54
CA LEU A 83 -9.47 -11.56 1.41
C LEU A 83 -9.09 -11.48 2.89
N GLN A 84 -8.04 -12.19 3.31
CA GLN A 84 -7.52 -12.10 4.67
C GLN A 84 -6.96 -10.71 4.98
N ALA A 85 -6.20 -10.11 4.06
CA ALA A 85 -5.71 -8.74 4.21
C ALA A 85 -6.88 -7.74 4.32
N ALA A 86 -7.89 -7.86 3.46
CA ALA A 86 -9.09 -7.03 3.54
C ALA A 86 -9.85 -7.24 4.86
N THR A 87 -9.99 -8.50 5.30
CA THR A 87 -10.68 -8.83 6.56
C THR A 87 -9.91 -8.33 7.77
N ALA A 88 -8.58 -8.39 7.76
CA ALA A 88 -7.72 -7.86 8.80
C ALA A 88 -7.88 -6.33 8.92
N GLN A 89 -7.99 -5.62 7.80
CA GLN A 89 -8.28 -4.18 7.78
C GLN A 89 -9.64 -3.88 8.41
N TYR A 90 -10.70 -4.57 8.00
CA TYR A 90 -12.03 -4.37 8.59
C TYR A 90 -12.10 -4.75 10.08
N ALA A 91 -11.42 -5.82 10.48
CA ALA A 91 -11.35 -6.26 11.87
C ALA A 91 -10.58 -5.25 12.74
N ALA A 92 -9.50 -4.67 12.21
CA ALA A 92 -8.75 -3.61 12.87
C ALA A 92 -9.60 -2.33 13.01
N GLU A 93 -10.31 -1.90 11.96
CA GLU A 93 -11.24 -0.77 12.04
C GLU A 93 -12.37 -1.00 13.07
N ALA A 94 -12.90 -2.22 13.13
CA ALA A 94 -13.92 -2.60 14.11
C ALA A 94 -13.35 -2.62 15.53
N ALA A 95 -12.14 -3.14 15.72
CA ALA A 95 -11.45 -3.20 17.01
C ALA A 95 -11.08 -1.79 17.53
N ASP A 96 -10.62 -0.89 16.65
CA ASP A 96 -10.34 0.51 17.00
C ASP A 96 -11.60 1.20 17.52
N ARG A 97 -12.72 1.06 16.78
CA ARG A 97 -14.01 1.61 17.19
C ARG A 97 -14.53 1.02 18.50
N ASP A 98 -14.36 -0.29 18.69
CA ASP A 98 -14.76 -0.97 19.92
C ASP A 98 -13.88 -0.57 21.11
N SER A 99 -12.58 -0.35 20.90
CA SER A 99 -11.65 0.14 21.93
C SER A 99 -12.03 1.53 22.41
N ALA A 100 -12.37 2.45 21.50
CA ALA A 100 -12.82 3.80 21.83
C ALA A 100 -14.14 3.76 22.63
N ARG A 101 -15.08 2.90 22.25
CA ARG A 101 -16.36 2.70 22.97
C ARG A 101 -16.17 2.08 24.35
N LYS A 102 -15.31 1.07 24.49
CA LYS A 102 -14.99 0.42 25.77
C LYS A 102 -14.27 1.38 26.71
N LEU A 103 -13.35 2.19 26.22
CA LEU A 103 -12.68 3.22 27.02
C LEU A 103 -13.67 4.29 27.50
N ALA A 104 -14.59 4.74 26.65
CA ALA A 104 -15.66 5.65 27.05
C ALA A 104 -16.57 5.05 28.14
N ALA A 105 -16.85 3.74 28.08
CA ALA A 105 -17.61 3.04 29.11
C ALA A 105 -16.83 2.85 30.43
N GLN A 106 -15.50 2.69 30.37
CA GLN A 106 -14.63 2.50 31.54
C GLN A 106 -14.23 3.81 32.23
N GLN A 107 -14.26 4.93 31.52
CA GLN A 107 -13.86 6.25 32.02
C GLN A 107 -15.00 7.27 31.84
N PRO A 108 -16.11 7.15 32.59
CA PRO A 108 -17.31 7.98 32.40
C PRO A 108 -17.09 9.48 32.70
N LYS A 109 -15.93 9.85 33.23
CA LYS A 109 -15.55 11.24 33.56
C LYS A 109 -14.19 11.61 32.97
N ASP A 110 -13.91 11.18 31.73
CA ASP A 110 -12.76 11.67 30.98
C ASP A 110 -13.11 13.00 30.28
N TRP A 111 -12.61 14.09 30.85
CA TRP A 111 -12.75 15.44 30.29
C TRP A 111 -11.49 15.89 29.55
N ILE A 112 -10.37 15.21 29.74
CA ILE A 112 -9.06 15.64 29.24
C ILE A 112 -9.00 15.39 27.72
N ARG A 113 -9.35 14.18 27.28
CA ARG A 113 -9.28 13.82 25.84
C ARG A 113 -10.21 14.65 24.97
N PRO A 114 -11.51 14.87 25.31
CA PRO A 114 -12.38 15.73 24.52
C PRO A 114 -11.87 17.18 24.49
N THR A 115 -11.38 17.70 25.61
CA THR A 115 -10.89 19.08 25.70
C THR A 115 -9.67 19.30 24.81
N ILE A 116 -8.68 18.39 24.85
CA ILE A 116 -7.51 18.46 23.97
C ILE A 116 -7.93 18.39 22.50
N THR A 117 -8.88 17.52 22.18
CA THR A 117 -9.38 17.35 20.80
C THR A 117 -10.06 18.61 20.28
N VAL A 118 -10.93 19.21 21.09
CA VAL A 118 -11.61 20.48 20.76
C VAL A 118 -10.59 21.60 20.61
N LEU A 119 -9.61 21.69 21.52
CA LEU A 119 -8.56 22.72 21.46
C LEU A 119 -7.72 22.59 20.19
N LEU A 120 -7.25 21.37 19.85
CA LEU A 120 -6.47 21.14 18.63
C LEU A 120 -7.28 21.42 17.36
N THR A 121 -8.55 21.03 17.35
CA THR A 121 -9.47 21.27 16.22
C THR A 121 -9.73 22.75 16.02
N LEU A 122 -10.03 23.49 17.10
CA LEU A 122 -10.21 24.94 17.06
C LEU A 122 -8.92 25.65 16.65
N GLY A 123 -7.77 25.22 17.15
CA GLY A 123 -6.48 25.77 16.76
C GLY A 123 -6.17 25.55 15.27
N ALA A 124 -6.49 24.39 14.71
CA ALA A 124 -6.37 24.14 13.28
C ALA A 124 -7.30 25.05 12.45
N GLY A 125 -8.54 25.23 12.89
CA GLY A 125 -9.46 26.22 12.29
C GLY A 125 -8.93 27.64 12.37
N GLY A 126 -8.32 28.01 13.50
CA GLY A 126 -7.67 29.31 13.72
C GLY A 126 -6.47 29.54 12.79
N ILE A 127 -5.63 28.52 12.56
CA ILE A 127 -4.52 28.58 11.61
C ILE A 127 -5.05 28.81 10.19
N VAL A 128 -6.06 28.02 9.76
CA VAL A 128 -6.67 28.19 8.43
C VAL A 128 -7.27 29.58 8.27
N TRP A 129 -8.00 30.05 9.28
CA TRP A 129 -8.57 31.39 9.27
C TRP A 129 -7.48 32.47 9.20
N ALA A 130 -6.40 32.37 9.99
CA ALA A 130 -5.31 33.34 10.00
C ALA A 130 -4.58 33.44 8.64
N ILE A 131 -4.48 32.31 7.92
CA ILE A 131 -3.93 32.28 6.56
C ILE A 131 -4.90 32.93 5.57
N LEU A 132 -6.18 32.52 5.57
CA LEU A 132 -7.17 32.98 4.58
C LEU A 132 -7.60 34.44 4.77
N SER A 133 -7.58 34.94 6.01
CA SER A 133 -7.89 36.33 6.35
C SER A 133 -6.75 37.32 6.09
N GLY A 134 -5.56 36.83 5.70
CA GLY A 134 -4.37 37.67 5.49
C GLY A 134 -3.66 38.09 6.79
N VAL A 135 -4.15 37.70 7.97
CA VAL A 135 -3.51 38.03 9.25
C VAL A 135 -2.09 37.46 9.35
N ALA A 136 -1.86 36.30 8.75
CA ALA A 136 -0.55 35.65 8.69
C ALA A 136 0.33 36.10 7.50
N GLU A 137 -0.13 37.03 6.67
CA GLU A 137 0.54 37.40 5.42
C GLU A 137 1.97 37.93 5.63
N SER A 138 2.20 38.71 6.68
CA SER A 138 3.53 39.22 7.03
C SER A 138 4.51 38.11 7.43
N LEU A 139 4.03 37.08 8.14
CA LEU A 139 4.81 35.92 8.55
C LEU A 139 5.09 34.96 7.38
N LEU A 140 4.14 34.84 6.45
CA LEU A 140 4.26 33.97 5.28
C LEU A 140 5.13 34.58 4.17
N ARG A 141 5.21 35.91 4.08
CA ARG A 141 6.03 36.62 3.08
C ARG A 141 7.52 36.65 3.42
N ASP A 142 7.90 36.46 4.67
CA ASP A 142 9.30 36.28 5.06
C ASP A 142 9.74 34.82 4.83
N THR A 143 10.74 34.61 3.98
CA THR A 143 11.29 33.29 3.66
C THR A 143 11.78 32.54 4.91
N THR A 144 12.37 33.23 5.89
CA THR A 144 12.92 32.56 7.08
C THR A 144 11.83 32.20 8.08
N ALA A 145 10.89 33.13 8.33
CA ALA A 145 9.74 32.88 9.19
C ALA A 145 8.79 31.83 8.60
N SER A 146 8.52 31.87 7.29
CA SER A 146 7.58 30.95 6.63
C SER A 146 8.00 29.49 6.71
N LEU A 147 9.29 29.18 6.64
CA LEU A 147 9.80 27.81 6.83
C LEU A 147 9.53 27.30 8.25
N THR A 148 9.78 28.14 9.25
CA THR A 148 9.54 27.79 10.66
C THR A 148 8.05 27.63 10.93
N VAL A 149 7.24 28.58 10.45
CA VAL A 149 5.77 28.55 10.56
C VAL A 149 5.19 27.34 9.84
N GLY A 150 5.64 27.03 8.63
CA GLY A 150 5.21 25.85 7.88
C GLY A 150 5.55 24.55 8.61
N THR A 151 6.72 24.48 9.24
CA THR A 151 7.12 23.32 10.06
C THR A 151 6.23 23.17 11.30
N LEU A 152 5.95 24.27 12.02
CA LEU A 152 5.06 24.25 13.19
C LEU A 152 3.62 23.88 12.83
N ILE A 153 3.10 24.41 11.71
CA ILE A 153 1.80 24.02 11.16
C ILE A 153 1.80 22.53 10.82
N GLY A 154 2.86 22.04 10.16
CA GLY A 154 3.04 20.62 9.85
C GLY A 154 2.96 19.74 11.10
N TYR A 155 3.71 20.08 12.15
CA TYR A 155 3.63 19.37 13.44
C TYR A 155 2.22 19.42 14.05
N TRP A 156 1.57 20.59 14.06
CA TRP A 156 0.22 20.74 14.60
C TRP A 156 -0.79 19.81 13.89
N PHE A 157 -0.79 19.80 12.56
CA PHE A 157 -1.69 18.94 11.79
C PHE A 157 -1.32 17.46 11.90
N ASN A 158 -0.06 17.12 12.16
CA ASN A 158 0.34 15.75 12.45
C ASN A 158 -0.22 15.26 13.80
N GLU A 159 -0.12 16.06 14.85
CA GLU A 159 -0.72 15.73 16.16
C GLU A 159 -2.25 15.68 16.09
N LEU A 160 -2.87 16.60 15.35
CA LEU A 160 -4.32 16.56 15.12
C LEU A 160 -4.74 15.24 14.44
N LYS A 161 -4.00 14.76 13.43
CA LYS A 161 -4.27 13.47 12.80
C LYS A 161 -4.20 12.31 13.81
N GLN A 162 -3.19 12.28 14.68
CA GLN A 162 -3.04 11.25 15.71
C GLN A 162 -4.22 11.26 16.71
N VAL A 163 -4.63 12.44 17.16
CA VAL A 163 -5.77 12.58 18.09
C VAL A 163 -7.08 12.20 17.39
N LEU A 164 -7.30 12.62 16.14
CA LEU A 164 -8.49 12.23 15.38
C LEU A 164 -8.50 10.71 15.10
N ALA A 165 -7.35 10.09 14.89
CA ALA A 165 -7.25 8.65 14.72
C ALA A 165 -7.73 7.86 15.95
N PHE A 166 -7.58 8.41 17.16
CA PHE A 166 -8.14 7.80 18.37
C PHE A 166 -9.68 7.72 18.34
N TYR A 167 -10.36 8.74 17.80
CA TYR A 167 -11.84 8.77 17.76
C TYR A 167 -12.43 8.12 16.53
N PHE A 168 -11.77 8.27 15.38
CA PHE A 168 -12.30 7.91 14.08
C PHE A 168 -11.61 6.70 13.44
N GLY A 169 -10.50 6.23 14.03
CA GLY A 169 -9.63 5.21 13.46
C GLY A 169 -8.53 5.80 12.58
N THR A 170 -7.45 5.05 12.39
CA THR A 170 -6.38 5.42 11.44
C THR A 170 -6.85 5.23 9.99
N THR A 171 -6.39 6.06 9.06
CA THR A 171 -6.69 5.86 7.63
C THR A 171 -6.03 4.57 7.14
N GLY A 172 -6.65 3.89 6.17
CA GLY A 172 -6.17 2.59 5.66
C GLY A 172 -4.71 2.58 5.15
N GLU A 173 -4.10 3.73 4.88
CA GLU A 173 -2.66 3.86 4.56
C GLU A 173 -1.74 3.56 5.76
N ALA A 174 -2.09 4.02 6.97
CA ALA A 174 -1.31 3.71 8.17
C ALA A 174 -1.40 2.22 8.54
N GLN A 175 -2.56 1.60 8.25
CA GLN A 175 -2.76 0.17 8.41
C GLN A 175 -1.97 -0.64 7.38
N ARG A 176 -1.96 -0.22 6.10
CA ARG A 176 -1.10 -0.85 5.08
C ARG A 176 0.37 -0.79 5.45
N ALA A 177 0.86 0.33 5.97
CA ALA A 177 2.24 0.44 6.44
C ALA A 177 2.52 -0.54 7.60
N GLY A 178 1.58 -0.65 8.56
CA GLY A 178 1.69 -1.63 9.64
C GLY A 178 1.66 -3.09 9.17
N ASP A 179 0.83 -3.39 8.17
CA ASP A 179 0.73 -4.71 7.56
C ASP A 179 1.95 -5.06 6.72
N GLU A 180 2.53 -4.11 5.98
CA GLU A 180 3.80 -4.27 5.27
C GLU A 180 4.96 -4.54 6.25
N ILE A 181 5.00 -3.83 7.39
CA ILE A 181 5.99 -4.07 8.45
C ILE A 181 5.81 -5.46 9.06
N ARG A 182 4.56 -5.89 9.32
CA ARG A 182 4.28 -7.24 9.82
C ARG A 182 4.66 -8.30 8.80
N GLN A 183 4.32 -8.10 7.53
CA GLN A 183 4.66 -8.98 6.43
C GLN A 183 6.18 -9.12 6.29
N PHE A 184 6.92 -8.02 6.44
CA PHE A 184 8.38 -8.02 6.50
C PHE A 184 8.90 -8.81 7.72
N ALA A 185 8.30 -8.63 8.90
CA ALA A 185 8.70 -9.32 10.13
C ALA A 185 8.40 -10.83 10.11
N THR A 186 7.33 -11.27 9.43
CA THR A 186 6.94 -12.69 9.35
C THR A 186 7.43 -13.40 8.09
N SER A 187 8.03 -12.68 7.14
CA SER A 187 8.64 -13.23 5.92
C SER A 187 9.78 -12.33 5.45
N PRO A 188 10.97 -12.46 6.07
CA PRO A 188 12.12 -11.63 5.73
C PRO A 188 12.52 -11.85 4.25
N GLY A 189 12.49 -10.78 3.44
CA GLY A 189 12.97 -10.80 2.04
C GLY A 189 11.93 -10.50 0.95
N THR A 190 10.67 -10.22 1.29
CA THR A 190 9.61 -9.93 0.30
C THR A 190 9.53 -8.46 -0.15
N VAL A 191 10.22 -7.54 0.53
CA VAL A 191 10.27 -6.11 0.18
C VAL A 191 11.68 -5.77 -0.31
N THR A 192 11.84 -5.61 -1.62
CA THR A 192 13.08 -5.10 -2.21
C THR A 192 13.10 -3.58 -2.11
N VAL A 193 14.04 -3.03 -1.34
CA VAL A 193 14.35 -1.59 -1.37
C VAL A 193 14.91 -1.27 -2.77
N PRO A 194 14.39 -0.26 -3.48
CA PRO A 194 15.02 0.19 -4.72
C PRO A 194 16.45 0.61 -4.42
N ASP A 195 17.42 -0.03 -5.06
CA ASP A 195 18.84 0.23 -4.85
C ASP A 195 19.16 1.62 -5.41
N ASN A 196 19.23 2.64 -4.55
CA ASN A 196 19.45 4.02 -4.96
C ASN A 196 20.94 4.36 -5.11
N THR A 197 21.78 3.38 -5.45
CA THR A 197 23.24 3.50 -5.51
C THR A 197 23.79 4.02 -6.84
N LEU A 198 22.97 4.62 -7.72
CA LEU A 198 23.44 5.21 -8.98
C LEU A 198 23.19 6.72 -9.18
N ALA A 199 22.88 7.47 -8.12
CA ALA A 199 22.93 8.94 -8.16
C ALA A 199 24.31 9.44 -7.68
N GLY A 200 25.35 9.15 -8.47
CA GLY A 200 26.72 9.50 -8.13
C GLY A 200 27.69 9.36 -9.29
N LYS A 201 27.39 10.01 -10.42
CA LYS A 201 28.36 10.48 -11.41
C LYS A 201 27.92 11.83 -11.96
#